data_AF-A0A1S3NA04-F1
#
_entry.id   AF-A0A1S3NA04-F1
#
_cell.length_a   1.000
_cell.length_b   1.000
_cell.length_c   1.000
_cell.angle_alpha   90.00
_cell.angle_beta   90.00
_cell.angle_gamma   90.00
#
_symmetry.space_group_name_H-M   'P 1'
#
loop_
_entity.id
_entity.type
_entity.pdbx_description
1 polymer ?
#
loop_
_entity_poly.entity_id
_entity_poly.type
_entity_poly.pdbx_seq_one_letter_code
_entity_poly.pdbx_strand_id
1 'polypeptide(L)'
;MLKSYYKTLRDKLPNLTLPCSQSPLAVEDLLCSLEQSLEMKKRKNVEVLWLAASVCRRLNGVRLTSCKSAKDRTSMSVTLEQCMLLRDEHTLSKEHFNRALDCMRSSRLQQGQIVGCWDPERGDGSWSGFRGEQKTPAAPGRHFYPVALLLVTSHLLVVWLILSMVVVIGK
;
A
#
# COMPACT_ATOMS: atom_id res chain seq x y z
N MET A 1 11.22 -11.28 -20.89
CA MET A 1 12.12 -10.37 -20.15
C MET A 1 11.91 -10.49 -18.63
N LEU A 2 10.67 -10.42 -18.13
CA LEU A 2 10.36 -10.43 -16.69
C LEU A 2 10.76 -11.74 -15.98
N LYS A 3 10.48 -12.89 -16.60
CA LYS A 3 10.92 -14.21 -16.10
C LYS A 3 12.44 -14.36 -15.99
N SER A 4 13.19 -13.82 -16.95
CA SER A 4 14.66 -13.85 -16.94
C SER A 4 15.24 -12.98 -15.81
N TYR A 5 14.64 -11.82 -15.56
CA TYR A 5 14.97 -10.99 -14.40
C TYR A 5 14.67 -11.72 -13.09
N TYR A 6 13.50 -12.34 -12.97
CA TYR A 6 13.12 -13.10 -11.77
C TYR A 6 14.08 -14.27 -11.51
N LYS A 7 14.48 -15.03 -12.53
CA LYS A 7 15.47 -16.10 -12.41
C LYS A 7 16.79 -15.57 -11.84
N THR A 8 17.32 -14.49 -12.42
CA THR A 8 18.55 -13.84 -11.94
C THR A 8 18.42 -13.33 -10.51
N LEU A 9 17.26 -12.76 -10.16
CA LEU A 9 16.97 -12.28 -8.80
C LEU A 9 16.94 -13.43 -7.80
N ARG A 10 16.32 -14.56 -8.16
CA ARG A 10 16.22 -15.76 -7.33
C ARG A 10 17.58 -16.42 -7.11
N ASP A 11 18.41 -16.46 -8.15
CA ASP A 11 19.76 -17.00 -8.07
C ASP A 11 20.65 -16.17 -7.12
N LYS A 12 20.47 -14.84 -7.12
CA LYS A 12 21.23 -13.92 -6.25
C LYS A 12 20.69 -13.83 -4.82
N LEU A 13 19.39 -14.05 -4.63
CA LEU A 13 18.75 -13.86 -3.32
C LEU A 13 17.69 -14.96 -3.06
N PRO A 14 18.13 -16.16 -2.65
CA PRO A 14 17.24 -17.32 -2.49
C PRO A 14 16.18 -17.17 -1.37
N ASN A 15 16.36 -16.22 -0.45
CA ASN A 15 15.48 -16.00 0.71
C ASN A 15 14.47 -14.84 0.56
N LEU A 16 14.23 -14.32 -0.65
CA LEU A 16 13.31 -13.20 -0.88
C LEU A 16 11.82 -13.52 -0.72
N THR A 17 11.44 -14.80 -0.79
CA THR A 17 10.02 -15.17 -0.82
C THR A 17 9.41 -15.22 0.57
N LEU A 18 8.41 -14.37 0.82
CA LEU A 18 7.65 -14.39 2.07
C LEU A 18 6.77 -15.67 2.16
N PRO A 19 6.83 -16.42 3.28
CA PRO A 19 5.94 -17.56 3.52
C PRO A 19 4.50 -17.15 3.88
N CYS A 20 4.21 -15.86 4.08
CA CYS A 20 3.00 -15.40 4.79
C CYS A 20 2.05 -14.53 3.95
N SER A 21 2.09 -14.59 2.61
CA SER A 21 0.94 -14.09 1.84
C SER A 21 -0.06 -15.23 1.71
N GLN A 22 -1.29 -15.01 2.20
CA GLN A 22 -2.38 -15.99 2.21
C GLN A 22 -2.81 -16.47 0.81
N SER A 23 -2.26 -15.90 -0.27
CA SER A 23 -2.54 -16.45 -1.61
C SER A 23 -1.86 -17.83 -1.79
N PRO A 24 -2.49 -18.79 -2.49
CA PRO A 24 -1.87 -20.09 -2.76
C PRO A 24 -0.99 -20.08 -4.02
N LEU A 25 -1.00 -19.00 -4.80
CA LEU A 25 -0.36 -18.92 -6.11
C LEU A 25 1.16 -18.71 -6.02
N ALA A 26 1.91 -19.49 -6.81
CA ALA A 26 3.33 -19.32 -6.95
C ALA A 26 3.67 -17.99 -7.66
N VAL A 27 4.86 -17.44 -7.38
CA VAL A 27 5.30 -16.19 -8.01
C VAL A 27 5.39 -16.32 -9.53
N GLU A 28 5.79 -17.50 -10.03
CA GLU A 28 5.87 -17.78 -11.46
C GLU A 28 4.50 -17.71 -12.16
N ASP A 29 3.45 -18.17 -11.49
CA ASP A 29 2.08 -18.10 -12.01
C ASP A 29 1.63 -16.63 -12.10
N LEU A 30 1.92 -15.85 -11.06
CA LEU A 30 1.62 -14.41 -11.04
C LEU A 30 2.38 -13.66 -12.14
N LEU A 31 3.64 -14.02 -12.40
CA LEU A 31 4.44 -13.46 -13.50
C LEU A 31 3.84 -13.84 -14.87
N CYS A 32 3.38 -15.08 -15.04
CA CYS A 32 2.68 -15.51 -16.25
C CYS A 32 1.38 -14.73 -16.49
N SER A 33 0.54 -14.60 -15.46
CA SER A 33 -0.70 -13.81 -15.55
C SER A 33 -0.44 -12.33 -15.85
N LEU A 34 0.65 -11.77 -15.30
CA LEU A 34 1.05 -10.39 -15.57
C LEU A 34 1.48 -10.21 -17.03
N GLU A 35 2.28 -11.12 -17.58
CA GLU A 35 2.68 -11.10 -18.99
C GLU A 35 1.46 -11.18 -19.92
N GLN A 36 0.55 -12.14 -19.68
CA GLN A 36 -0.71 -12.26 -20.43
C GLN A 36 -1.55 -10.99 -20.35
N SER A 37 -1.64 -10.38 -19.15
CA SER A 37 -2.38 -9.14 -18.95
C SER A 37 -1.80 -7.98 -19.75
N LEU A 38 -0.48 -7.88 -19.86
CA LEU A 38 0.18 -6.86 -20.67
C LEU A 38 -0.10 -7.07 -22.17
N GLU A 39 -0.14 -8.31 -22.64
CA GLU A 39 -0.41 -8.66 -24.04
C GLU A 39 -1.85 -8.36 -24.47
N MET A 40 -2.83 -8.49 -23.56
CA MET A 40 -4.25 -8.22 -23.84
C MET A 40 -4.56 -6.74 -24.19
N LYS A 41 -3.60 -5.80 -24.07
CA LYS A 41 -3.69 -4.38 -24.47
C LYS A 41 -5.03 -3.68 -24.12
N LYS A 42 -5.61 -3.99 -22.95
CA LYS A 42 -6.86 -3.37 -22.47
C LYS A 42 -6.65 -1.86 -22.24
N ARG A 43 -7.59 -1.01 -22.67
CA ARG A 43 -7.55 0.46 -22.47
C ARG A 43 -7.44 0.87 -20.99
N LYS A 44 -8.06 0.10 -20.09
CA LYS A 44 -7.97 0.27 -18.62
C LYS A 44 -7.59 -1.06 -17.99
N ASN A 45 -6.30 -1.38 -17.98
CA ASN A 45 -5.82 -2.62 -17.39
C ASN A 45 -5.51 -2.47 -15.90
N VAL A 46 -6.56 -2.45 -15.09
CA VAL A 46 -6.44 -2.37 -13.61
C VAL A 46 -5.81 -3.64 -13.04
N GLU A 47 -5.95 -4.76 -13.74
CA GLU A 47 -5.45 -6.08 -13.35
C GLU A 47 -3.92 -6.11 -13.27
N VAL A 48 -3.22 -5.46 -14.20
CA VAL A 48 -1.76 -5.27 -14.17
C VAL A 48 -1.28 -4.61 -12.86
N LEU A 49 -2.04 -3.66 -12.30
CA LEU A 49 -1.67 -2.99 -11.05
C LEU A 49 -1.69 -3.96 -9.86
N TRP A 50 -2.72 -4.80 -9.79
CA TRP A 50 -2.88 -5.80 -8.72
C TRP A 50 -1.85 -6.93 -8.87
N LEU A 51 -1.66 -7.44 -10.09
CA LEU A 51 -0.71 -8.52 -10.34
C LEU A 51 0.73 -8.07 -10.00
N ALA A 52 1.12 -6.88 -10.46
CA ALA A 52 2.42 -6.29 -10.09
C ALA A 52 2.56 -6.11 -8.57
N ALA A 53 1.51 -5.64 -7.89
CA ALA A 53 1.52 -5.49 -6.44
C ALA A 53 1.68 -6.83 -5.71
N SER A 54 1.01 -7.87 -6.18
CA SER A 54 1.08 -9.22 -5.60
C SER A 54 2.47 -9.82 -5.77
N VAL A 55 3.07 -9.68 -6.97
CA VAL A 55 4.46 -10.10 -7.23
C VAL A 55 5.43 -9.35 -6.32
N CYS A 56 5.34 -8.02 -6.24
CA CYS A 56 6.23 -7.22 -5.38
C CYS A 56 6.16 -7.66 -3.92
N ARG A 57 4.96 -7.87 -3.37
CA ARG A 57 4.79 -8.33 -1.99
C ARG A 57 5.39 -9.72 -1.78
N ARG A 58 5.16 -10.64 -2.71
CA ARG A 58 5.72 -12.00 -2.66
C ARG A 58 7.24 -12.02 -2.60
N LEU A 59 7.86 -11.08 -3.30
CA LEU A 59 9.30 -10.91 -3.37
C LEU A 59 9.86 -10.03 -2.24
N ASN A 60 9.05 -9.66 -1.24
CA ASN A 60 9.42 -8.71 -0.20
C ASN A 60 9.98 -7.39 -0.77
N GLY A 61 9.50 -6.99 -1.95
CA GLY A 61 9.96 -5.84 -2.71
C GLY A 61 9.14 -4.60 -2.42
N VAL A 62 9.77 -3.43 -2.63
CA VAL A 62 9.10 -2.13 -2.50
C VAL A 62 8.49 -1.74 -3.85
N ARG A 63 7.22 -1.33 -3.83
CA ARG A 63 6.48 -0.89 -5.02
C ARG A 63 6.17 0.59 -4.93
N LEU A 64 6.46 1.31 -6.01
CA LEU A 64 6.09 2.72 -6.18
C LEU A 64 5.09 2.84 -7.33
N THR A 65 4.08 3.69 -7.17
CA THR A 65 3.11 4.00 -8.23
C THR A 65 2.98 5.50 -8.35
N SER A 66 3.15 6.03 -9.57
CA SER A 66 2.97 7.44 -9.85
C SER A 66 2.37 7.65 -11.23
N CYS A 67 1.40 8.55 -11.34
CA CYS A 67 0.96 9.14 -12.60
C CYS A 67 1.67 10.46 -12.87
N LYS A 68 1.45 11.08 -14.03
CA LYS A 68 2.09 12.35 -14.43
C LYS A 68 2.08 13.43 -13.34
N SER A 69 0.95 13.62 -12.65
CA SER A 69 0.76 14.62 -11.59
C SER A 69 0.84 14.07 -10.16
N ALA A 70 1.10 12.77 -9.99
CA ALA A 70 1.08 12.07 -8.71
C ALA A 70 -0.19 12.27 -7.83
N LYS A 71 -1.31 12.73 -8.41
CA LYS A 71 -2.53 13.11 -7.67
C LYS A 71 -3.65 12.08 -7.87
N ASP A 72 -4.57 12.30 -8.80
CA ASP A 72 -5.87 11.58 -8.83
C ASP A 72 -5.74 10.12 -9.25
N ARG A 73 -4.91 9.85 -10.26
CA ARG A 73 -4.68 8.46 -10.71
C ARG A 73 -3.79 7.69 -9.75
N THR A 74 -2.79 8.35 -9.16
CA THR A 74 -1.96 7.75 -8.11
C THR A 74 -2.80 7.43 -6.88
N SER A 75 -3.58 8.38 -6.36
CA SER A 75 -4.41 8.18 -5.17
C SER A 75 -5.45 7.08 -5.39
N MET A 76 -6.04 7.01 -6.58
CA MET A 76 -6.98 5.96 -6.96
C MET A 76 -6.31 4.57 -6.98
N SER A 77 -5.08 4.48 -7.51
CA SER A 77 -4.32 3.22 -7.52
C SER A 77 -3.87 2.79 -6.12
N VAL A 78 -3.41 3.73 -5.30
CA VAL A 78 -3.00 3.45 -3.91
C VAL A 78 -4.20 2.96 -3.11
N THR A 79 -5.34 3.63 -3.24
CA THR A 79 -6.56 3.24 -2.54
C THR A 79 -7.05 1.85 -2.94
N LEU A 80 -6.96 1.50 -4.23
CA LEU A 80 -7.25 0.15 -4.68
C LEU A 80 -6.31 -0.88 -4.05
N GLU A 81 -5.00 -0.61 -4.00
CA GLU A 81 -4.05 -1.52 -3.36
C GLU A 81 -4.35 -1.73 -1.87
N GLN A 82 -4.64 -0.66 -1.12
CA GLN A 82 -4.99 -0.79 0.29
C GLN A 82 -6.26 -1.62 0.49
N CYS A 83 -7.28 -1.44 -0.35
CA CYS A 83 -8.50 -2.23 -0.27
C CYS A 83 -8.27 -3.71 -0.58
N MET A 84 -7.38 -4.00 -1.53
CA MET A 84 -7.03 -5.37 -1.89
C MET A 84 -6.24 -6.05 -0.77
N LEU A 85 -5.35 -5.33 -0.10
CA LEU A 85 -4.66 -5.83 1.10
C LEU A 85 -5.65 -6.19 2.22
N LEU A 86 -6.62 -5.32 2.48
CA LEU A 86 -7.67 -5.60 3.46
C LEU A 86 -8.44 -6.88 3.12
N ARG A 87 -8.74 -7.10 1.84
CA ARG A 87 -9.41 -8.32 1.36
C ARG A 87 -8.53 -9.56 1.48
N ASP A 88 -7.29 -9.47 1.03
CA ASP A 88 -6.42 -10.65 0.84
C ASP A 88 -5.68 -11.04 2.12
N GLU A 89 -5.44 -10.11 3.05
CA GLU A 89 -4.66 -10.35 4.28
C GLU A 89 -5.48 -10.16 5.56
N HIS A 90 -6.54 -9.34 5.52
CA HIS A 90 -7.38 -9.02 6.69
C HIS A 90 -8.82 -9.51 6.58
N THR A 91 -9.08 -10.50 5.72
CA THR A 91 -10.38 -11.17 5.60
C THR A 91 -11.56 -10.23 5.34
N LEU A 92 -11.35 -9.08 4.68
CA LEU A 92 -12.44 -8.19 4.31
C LEU A 92 -13.39 -8.93 3.35
N SER A 93 -14.66 -9.06 3.74
CA SER A 93 -15.68 -9.69 2.91
C SER A 93 -15.81 -8.99 1.55
N LYS A 94 -16.01 -9.78 0.49
CA LYS A 94 -16.22 -9.28 -0.88
C LYS A 94 -17.38 -8.28 -0.97
N GLU A 95 -18.40 -8.46 -0.13
CA GLU A 95 -19.57 -7.57 -0.06
C GLU A 95 -19.19 -6.16 0.40
N HIS A 96 -18.21 -6.05 1.30
CA HIS A 96 -17.76 -4.78 1.86
C HIS A 96 -16.65 -4.12 1.03
N PHE A 97 -16.12 -4.82 0.01
CA PHE A 97 -14.99 -4.33 -0.78
C PHE A 97 -15.28 -2.99 -1.47
N ASN A 98 -16.38 -2.90 -2.21
CA ASN A 98 -16.72 -1.68 -2.93
C ASN A 98 -17.02 -0.53 -1.97
N ARG A 99 -17.70 -0.82 -0.85
CA ARG A 99 -17.97 0.17 0.19
C ARG A 99 -16.68 0.71 0.81
N ALA A 100 -15.76 -0.17 1.19
CA ALA A 100 -14.47 0.22 1.74
C ALA A 100 -13.65 1.06 0.74
N LEU A 101 -13.67 0.65 -0.54
CA LEU A 101 -13.00 1.38 -1.62
C LEU A 101 -13.55 2.79 -1.81
N ASP A 102 -14.87 2.94 -1.81
CA ASP A 102 -15.54 4.23 -1.97
C ASP A 102 -15.31 5.13 -0.75
N CYS A 103 -15.39 4.58 0.47
CA CYS A 103 -15.05 5.29 1.70
C CYS A 103 -13.62 5.82 1.68
N MET A 104 -12.63 5.01 1.25
CA MET A 104 -11.25 5.47 1.17
C MET A 104 -11.04 6.53 0.09
N ARG A 105 -11.82 6.52 -1.00
CA ARG A 105 -11.74 7.53 -2.07
C ARG A 105 -12.39 8.85 -1.67
N SER A 106 -13.54 8.81 -1.00
CA SER A 106 -14.24 9.99 -0.49
C SER A 106 -13.50 10.61 0.70
N SER A 107 -12.99 9.79 1.60
CA SER A 107 -12.24 10.25 2.78
C SER A 107 -10.87 10.82 2.42
N ARG A 108 -10.18 10.29 1.40
CA ARG A 108 -8.89 10.82 0.95
C ARG A 108 -8.97 12.22 0.33
N LEU A 109 -10.17 12.65 -0.11
CA LEU A 109 -10.41 14.06 -0.46
C LEU A 109 -10.48 14.96 0.80
N GLN A 110 -10.77 14.39 1.97
CA GLN A 110 -10.87 15.08 3.26
C GLN A 110 -9.64 14.88 4.17
N GLN A 111 -8.79 13.89 3.88
CA GLN A 111 -7.64 13.47 4.69
C GLN A 111 -6.39 14.34 4.53
N GLY A 112 -6.59 15.66 4.63
CA GLY A 112 -5.69 16.53 5.39
C GLY A 112 -6.02 16.53 6.91
N GLN A 113 -7.10 15.88 7.34
CA GLN A 113 -7.46 15.72 8.75
C GLN A 113 -7.65 14.25 9.15
N ILE A 114 -7.28 13.99 10.41
CA ILE A 114 -7.16 12.71 11.10
C ILE A 114 -8.47 11.90 11.10
N VAL A 115 -8.28 10.58 11.04
CA VAL A 115 -9.28 9.48 11.03
C VAL A 115 -10.38 9.66 12.08
N GLY A 116 -11.64 9.68 11.63
CA GLY A 116 -12.82 9.36 12.45
C GLY A 116 -13.25 7.91 12.18
N CYS A 117 -13.39 7.12 13.24
CA CYS A 117 -13.81 5.71 13.17
C CYS A 117 -15.33 5.63 12.92
N TRP A 118 -15.78 4.70 12.07
CA TRP A 118 -17.20 4.40 11.86
C TRP A 118 -17.60 3.18 12.70
N ASP A 119 -18.60 3.34 13.57
CA ASP A 119 -19.34 2.26 14.26
C ASP A 119 -20.57 1.86 13.43
N PRO A 120 -20.89 0.55 13.26
CA PRO A 120 -21.97 0.10 12.39
C PRO A 120 -23.38 0.14 13.01
N GLU A 121 -23.55 0.56 14.27
CA GLU A 121 -24.79 0.35 15.05
C GLU A 121 -25.64 1.61 15.31
N ARG A 122 -25.53 2.67 14.50
CA ARG A 122 -26.44 3.83 14.68
C ARG A 122 -26.84 4.49 13.37
N GLY A 123 -28.07 4.21 12.93
CA GLY A 123 -28.76 4.96 11.90
C GLY A 123 -29.23 6.32 12.43
N ASP A 124 -28.36 7.32 12.39
CA ASP A 124 -28.67 8.73 12.63
C ASP A 124 -27.45 9.57 12.20
N GLY A 125 -27.65 10.49 11.24
CA GLY A 125 -26.60 11.31 10.65
C GLY A 125 -26.25 12.55 11.48
N SER A 126 -25.60 12.39 12.64
CA SER A 126 -25.10 13.53 13.42
C SER A 126 -23.64 13.34 13.89
N TRP A 127 -22.76 14.20 13.37
CA TRP A 127 -21.37 14.31 13.81
C TRP A 127 -21.30 15.03 15.17
N SER A 128 -21.08 14.28 16.25
CA SER A 128 -20.70 14.86 17.54
C SER A 128 -19.28 14.42 17.89
N GLY A 129 -18.39 15.42 18.03
CA GLY A 129 -17.03 15.19 18.50
C GLY A 129 -17.03 14.83 19.98
N PHE A 130 -16.33 13.75 20.35
CA PHE A 130 -16.16 13.39 21.75
C PHE A 130 -14.69 13.12 22.11
N ARG A 131 -14.27 13.89 23.12
CA ARG A 131 -13.05 13.80 23.92
C ARG A 131 -13.33 12.81 25.06
N GLY A 132 -12.48 11.80 25.27
CA GLY A 132 -12.42 11.06 26.54
C GLY A 132 -12.10 9.56 26.47
N GLU A 133 -10.99 9.19 27.12
CA GLU A 133 -10.70 7.97 27.90
C GLU A 133 -10.98 6.54 27.35
N GLN A 134 -9.89 5.92 26.83
CA GLN A 134 -9.36 4.57 27.10
C GLN A 134 -10.27 3.41 27.57
N LYS A 135 -10.33 2.32 26.77
CA LYS A 135 -10.12 0.93 27.26
C LYS A 135 -9.79 -0.06 26.12
N THR A 136 -8.58 -0.64 26.16
CA THR A 136 -8.08 -1.69 25.25
C THR A 136 -8.44 -3.09 25.74
N PRO A 137 -8.56 -4.08 24.82
CA PRO A 137 -8.04 -5.42 25.07
C PRO A 137 -6.83 -5.74 24.16
N ALA A 138 -5.82 -6.39 24.74
CA ALA A 138 -4.64 -6.98 24.08
C ALA A 138 -5.08 -8.05 23.05
N ALA A 139 -4.41 -8.36 21.93
CA ALA A 139 -3.01 -8.36 21.47
C ALA A 139 -3.00 -8.47 19.91
N PRO A 140 -1.90 -8.79 19.18
CA PRO A 140 -0.47 -8.56 19.36
C PRO A 140 0.10 -7.58 18.30
N GLY A 141 1.23 -6.94 18.61
CA GLY A 141 1.82 -5.91 17.76
C GLY A 141 2.22 -6.38 16.36
N ARG A 142 1.94 -5.55 15.36
CA ARG A 142 2.74 -5.37 14.12
C ARG A 142 2.12 -4.26 13.25
N HIS A 143 3.00 -3.52 12.58
CA HIS A 143 2.73 -2.62 11.44
C HIS A 143 2.30 -1.15 11.62
N PHE A 144 2.46 -0.51 12.79
CA PHE A 144 2.47 0.97 12.85
C PHE A 144 3.85 1.62 12.61
N TYR A 145 4.91 0.81 12.54
CA TYR A 145 6.28 1.29 12.37
C TYR A 145 6.71 1.75 10.96
N PRO A 146 6.17 1.28 9.82
CA PRO A 146 6.76 1.65 8.52
C PRO A 146 6.51 3.12 8.15
N VAL A 147 5.37 3.70 8.52
CA VAL A 147 5.04 5.09 8.18
C VAL A 147 5.79 6.09 9.07
N ALA A 148 5.89 5.80 10.37
CA ALA A 148 6.65 6.64 11.31
C ALA A 148 8.15 6.61 11.00
N LEU A 149 8.71 5.43 10.68
CA LEU A 149 10.11 5.31 10.30
C LEU A 149 10.42 6.04 8.98
N LEU A 150 9.51 5.98 7.99
CA LEU A 150 9.64 6.70 6.72
C LEU A 150 9.54 8.23 6.89
N LEU A 151 8.68 8.71 7.80
CA LEU A 151 8.64 10.12 8.16
C LEU A 151 9.94 10.56 8.82
N VAL A 152 10.43 9.80 9.80
CA VAL A 152 11.68 10.12 10.50
C VAL A 152 12.88 10.07 9.55
N THR A 153 12.96 9.12 8.63
CA THR A 153 14.04 9.07 7.63
C THR A 153 13.96 10.24 6.65
N SER A 154 12.75 10.67 6.25
CA SER A 154 12.59 11.86 5.39
C SER A 154 13.09 13.14 6.07
N HIS A 155 12.81 13.32 7.36
CA HIS A 155 13.26 14.49 8.12
C HIS A 155 14.77 14.48 8.36
N LEU A 156 15.36 13.33 8.68
CA LEU A 156 16.81 13.19 8.85
C LEU A 156 17.59 13.41 7.55
N LEU A 157 17.05 12.97 6.40
CA LEU A 157 17.67 13.24 5.10
C LEU A 157 17.64 14.74 4.75
N VAL A 158 16.54 15.43 5.03
CA VAL A 158 16.45 16.89 4.82
C VAL A 158 17.44 17.63 5.70
N VAL A 159 17.54 17.27 6.99
CA VAL A 159 18.51 17.86 7.92
C VAL A 159 19.95 17.61 7.47
N TRP A 160 20.26 16.39 7.00
CA TRP A 160 21.59 16.05 6.49
C TRP A 160 21.94 16.84 5.22
N LEU A 161 20.98 17.04 4.31
CA LEU A 161 21.17 17.83 3.09
C LEU A 161 21.43 19.31 3.40
N ILE A 162 20.69 19.88 4.36
CA ILE A 162 20.90 21.26 4.82
C ILE A 162 22.28 21.42 5.46
N LEU A 163 22.67 20.50 6.34
CA LEU A 163 24.00 20.54 6.98
C LEU A 163 25.12 20.37 5.95
N SER A 164 24.96 19.47 4.98
CA SER A 164 25.92 19.31 3.88
C SER A 164 26.06 20.58 3.06
N MET A 165 24.95 21.25 2.75
CA MET A 165 24.95 22.50 2.00
C MET A 165 25.61 23.65 2.78
N VAL A 166 25.37 23.74 4.09
CA VAL A 166 26.03 24.73 4.97
C VAL A 166 27.54 24.47 5.06
N VAL A 167 27.97 23.22 5.16
CA VAL A 167 29.40 22.85 5.21
C VAL A 167 30.10 23.13 3.87
N VAL A 168 29.41 22.99 2.75
CA VAL A 168 29.95 23.28 1.40
C VAL A 168 30.02 24.79 1.13
N ILE A 169 29.09 25.58 1.66
CA ILE A 169 29.08 27.05 1.50
C ILE A 169 30.00 27.75 2.51
N GLY A 170 30.30 27.10 3.65
CA GLY A 170 31.23 27.60 4.68
C GLY A 170 32.71 27.31 4.41
N LYS A 171 33.05 26.82 3.22
CA LYS A 171 34.42 26.62 2.72
C LYS A 171 34.67 27.56 1.54
#